data_AF-A0A939SZE1-F1
#
_entry.id   AF-A0A939SZE1-F1
#
_cell.length_a   1.000
_cell.length_b   1.000
_cell.length_c   1.000
_cell.angle_alpha   90.00
_cell.angle_beta   90.00
_cell.angle_gamma   90.00
#
_symmetry.space_group_name_H-M   'P 1'
#
loop_
_entity.id
_entity.type
_entity.pdbx_description
1 polymer ?
#
loop_
_entity_poly.entity_id
_entity_poly.type
_entity_poly.pdbx_seq_one_letter_code
_entity_poly.pdbx_strand_id
1 'polypeptide(L)'
;MFDLKAFRASLDLTQHEMAEAMGMPFRSYQDVEAGKSAVRPVHEAAAKYAGWLIRQQGRHKGARPLHFFLARFRGEEGEWTAPWTVWAEDFNDAVERFYTLGSIDRSQELQIRLMPEDASKVFGHARKHAEAVLEHRDATWPDQ
;
A
#
# COMPACT_ATOMS: atom_id res chain seq x y z
N MET A 1 3.09 9.83 -27.43
CA MET A 1 4.30 8.99 -27.39
C MET A 1 4.76 8.92 -25.94
N PHE A 2 5.06 7.74 -25.42
CA PHE A 2 5.50 7.59 -24.02
C PHE A 2 6.88 8.21 -23.83
N ASP A 3 7.01 9.13 -22.87
CA ASP A 3 8.28 9.80 -22.56
C ASP A 3 9.02 9.02 -21.46
N LEU A 4 9.98 8.20 -21.89
CA LEU A 4 10.77 7.35 -21.00
C LEU A 4 11.67 8.15 -20.06
N LYS A 5 12.20 9.30 -20.53
CA LYS A 5 13.08 10.17 -19.75
C LYS A 5 12.32 10.85 -18.62
N ALA A 6 11.15 11.42 -18.92
CA ALA A 6 10.28 12.03 -17.91
C ALA A 6 9.79 10.99 -16.90
N PHE A 7 9.42 9.79 -17.37
CA PHE A 7 8.98 8.71 -16.49
C PHE A 7 10.08 8.27 -15.52
N ARG A 8 11.31 8.04 -16.01
CA ARG A 8 12.46 7.73 -15.15
C ARG A 8 12.73 8.83 -14.12
N ALA A 9 12.72 10.09 -14.56
CA ALA A 9 12.94 11.23 -13.65
C ALA A 9 11.89 11.29 -12.54
N SER A 10 10.64 10.92 -12.81
CA SER A 10 9.58 10.84 -11.79
C SER A 10 9.80 9.75 -10.73
N LEU A 11 10.68 8.79 -11.00
CA LEU A 11 11.07 7.72 -10.09
C LEU A 11 12.40 8.01 -9.37
N ASP A 12 13.02 9.16 -9.64
CA ASP A 12 14.33 9.55 -9.11
C ASP A 12 15.45 8.53 -9.38
N LEU A 13 15.40 7.87 -10.54
CA LEU A 13 16.39 6.87 -10.93
C LEU A 13 17.44 7.42 -11.90
N THR A 14 18.64 6.87 -11.82
CA THR A 14 19.64 6.93 -12.87
C THR A 14 19.22 6.10 -14.09
N GLN A 15 19.83 6.37 -15.25
CA GLN A 15 19.58 5.57 -16.47
C GLN A 15 19.98 4.09 -16.27
N HIS A 16 21.00 3.84 -15.45
CA HIS A 16 21.50 2.49 -15.21
C HIS A 16 20.47 1.66 -14.42
N GLU A 17 19.98 2.20 -13.30
CA GLU A 17 18.96 1.57 -12.46
C GLU A 17 17.66 1.32 -13.23
N MET A 18 17.24 2.27 -14.07
CA MET A 18 16.05 2.09 -14.89
C MET A 18 16.23 1.00 -15.95
N ALA A 19 17.42 0.91 -16.58
CA ALA A 19 17.71 -0.14 -17.54
C ALA A 19 17.70 -1.53 -16.90
N GLU A 20 18.29 -1.66 -15.71
CA GLU A 20 18.24 -2.90 -14.92
C GLU A 20 16.81 -3.27 -14.52
N ALA A 21 16.04 -2.32 -13.98
CA ALA A 21 14.66 -2.54 -13.55
C ALA A 21 13.72 -2.91 -14.72
N MET A 22 13.98 -2.38 -15.92
CA MET A 22 13.26 -2.74 -17.15
C MET A 22 13.74 -4.07 -17.77
N GLY A 23 14.84 -4.65 -17.27
CA GLY A 23 15.41 -5.88 -17.82
C GLY A 23 16.03 -5.70 -19.21
N MET A 24 16.60 -4.52 -19.50
CA MET A 24 17.18 -4.22 -20.81
C MET A 24 18.67 -3.86 -20.75
N PRO A 25 19.46 -4.15 -21.81
CA PRO A 25 20.85 -3.73 -21.86
C PRO A 25 20.99 -2.21 -21.78
N PHE A 26 21.95 -1.74 -20.98
CA PHE A 26 22.14 -0.31 -20.70
C PHE A 26 22.28 0.55 -21.96
N ARG A 27 23.07 0.11 -22.95
CA ARG A 27 23.22 0.85 -24.22
C ARG A 27 21.90 0.94 -25.00
N SER A 28 21.12 -0.14 -25.01
CA SER A 28 19.80 -0.15 -25.67
C SER A 28 18.83 0.81 -24.98
N TYR A 29 18.85 0.86 -23.65
CA TYR A 29 18.07 1.84 -22.88
C TYR A 29 18.44 3.28 -23.28
N GLN A 30 19.74 3.59 -23.32
CA GLN A 30 20.23 4.93 -23.68
C GLN A 30 19.78 5.37 -25.08
N ASP A 31 19.83 4.47 -26.06
CA ASP A 31 19.41 4.79 -27.43
C ASP A 31 17.89 5.00 -27.54
N VAL A 32 17.09 4.28 -26.75
CA VAL A 32 15.63 4.48 -26.68
C VAL A 32 15.29 5.78 -25.94
N GLU A 33 15.92 6.06 -24.79
CA GLU A 33 15.67 7.29 -24.02
C GLU A 33 16.10 8.55 -24.77
N ALA A 34 17.24 8.49 -25.48
CA ALA A 34 17.74 9.60 -26.31
C ALA A 34 16.93 9.80 -27.61
N GLY A 35 15.95 8.94 -27.89
CA GLY A 35 15.12 9.01 -29.09
C GLY A 35 15.80 8.55 -30.38
N LYS A 36 16.99 7.94 -30.31
CA LYS A 36 17.64 7.33 -31.49
C LYS A 36 16.87 6.10 -31.97
N SER A 37 16.26 5.36 -31.04
CA SER A 37 15.32 4.28 -31.31
C SER A 37 13.93 4.67 -30.80
N ALA A 38 12.90 4.41 -31.61
CA ALA A 38 11.53 4.71 -31.20
C ALA A 38 11.12 3.88 -29.97
N VAL A 39 10.43 4.53 -29.02
CA VAL A 39 9.79 3.86 -27.89
C VAL A 39 8.67 2.95 -28.43
N ARG A 40 8.79 1.64 -28.16
CA ARG A 40 7.82 0.62 -28.56
C ARG A 40 6.93 0.26 -27.37
N PRO A 41 5.74 -0.35 -27.60
CA PRO A 41 4.87 -0.79 -26.52
C PRO A 41 5.55 -1.69 -25.48
N VAL A 42 6.53 -2.52 -25.89
CA VAL A 42 7.32 -3.34 -24.97
C VAL A 42 8.17 -2.50 -24.01
N HIS A 43 8.72 -1.37 -24.47
CA HIS A 43 9.49 -0.46 -23.61
C HIS A 43 8.57 0.25 -22.62
N GLU A 44 7.39 0.68 -23.05
CA GLU A 44 6.39 1.29 -22.17
C GLU A 44 5.91 0.30 -21.10
N ALA A 45 5.58 -0.94 -21.48
CA ALA A 45 5.18 -1.98 -20.55
C ALA A 45 6.28 -2.30 -19.53
N ALA A 46 7.53 -2.47 -19.99
CA ALA A 46 8.68 -2.69 -19.12
C ALA A 46 8.91 -1.52 -18.16
N ALA A 47 8.81 -0.27 -18.64
CA ALA A 47 8.97 0.91 -17.81
C ALA A 47 7.89 1.01 -16.74
N LYS A 48 6.62 0.78 -17.10
CA LYS A 48 5.50 0.78 -16.14
C LYS A 48 5.68 -0.31 -15.09
N TYR A 49 6.09 -1.51 -15.48
CA TYR A 49 6.34 -2.61 -14.55
C TYR A 49 7.52 -2.31 -13.61
N ALA A 50 8.64 -1.81 -14.14
CA ALA A 50 9.78 -1.35 -13.36
C ALA A 50 9.35 -0.29 -12.32
N GLY A 51 8.59 0.72 -12.75
CA GLY A 51 8.06 1.75 -11.85
C GLY A 51 7.04 1.22 -10.83
N TRP A 52 6.35 0.12 -11.11
CA TRP A 52 5.52 -0.56 -10.11
C TRP A 52 6.41 -1.27 -9.09
N LEU A 53 7.41 -2.05 -9.53
CA LEU A 53 8.35 -2.76 -8.65
C LEU A 53 9.12 -1.80 -7.74
N ILE A 54 9.63 -0.70 -8.25
CA ILE A 54 10.40 0.27 -7.47
C ILE A 54 9.53 0.93 -6.40
N ARG A 55 8.28 1.27 -6.75
CA ARG A 55 7.30 1.79 -5.78
C ARG A 55 6.91 0.74 -4.73
N GLN A 56 7.02 -0.56 -5.05
CA GLN A 56 6.85 -1.65 -4.09
C GLN A 56 8.10 -1.85 -3.22
N GLN A 57 9.30 -1.78 -3.80
CA GLN A 57 10.57 -2.01 -3.11
C GLN A 57 10.97 -0.86 -2.19
N GLY A 58 10.58 0.38 -2.51
CA GLY A 58 10.67 1.53 -1.61
C GLY A 58 9.67 1.50 -0.42
N ARG A 59 8.81 0.47 -0.33
CA ARG A 59 7.96 0.24 0.85
C ARG A 59 8.77 -0.40 1.97
N HIS A 60 9.66 0.38 2.59
CA HIS A 60 10.18 0.03 3.90
C HIS A 60 9.03 0.12 4.91
N LYS A 61 8.49 -1.04 5.31
CA LYS A 61 7.52 -1.13 6.42
C LYS A 61 8.13 -0.45 7.66
N GLY A 62 7.50 0.62 8.13
CA GLY A 62 7.93 1.46 9.24
C GLY A 62 8.42 2.87 8.86
N ALA A 63 8.58 3.19 7.57
CA ALA A 63 9.07 4.51 7.15
C ALA A 63 7.95 5.55 6.95
N ARG A 64 6.70 5.11 6.81
CA ARG A 64 5.55 6.02 6.64
C ARG A 64 4.92 6.40 7.98
N PRO A 65 4.29 7.58 8.05
CA PRO A 65 3.41 7.88 9.17
C PRO A 65 2.32 6.80 9.23
N LEU A 66 2.05 6.32 10.44
CA LEU A 66 0.96 5.41 10.69
C LEU A 66 -0.33 6.21 10.84
N HIS A 67 -1.40 5.64 10.29
CA HIS A 67 -2.75 6.14 10.36
C HIS A 67 -3.63 5.18 11.16
N PHE A 68 -4.66 5.71 11.80
CA PHE A 68 -5.55 4.95 12.64
C PHE A 68 -6.77 4.46 11.86
N PHE A 69 -6.95 3.14 11.79
CA PHE A 69 -8.06 2.52 11.07
C PHE A 69 -8.99 1.81 12.03
N LEU A 70 -10.28 1.88 11.71
CA LEU A 70 -11.37 1.18 12.39
C LEU A 70 -12.01 0.23 11.40
N ALA A 71 -12.21 -1.03 11.79
CA ALA A 71 -12.83 -2.05 11.00
C ALA A 71 -13.90 -2.81 11.77
N ARG A 72 -14.82 -3.45 11.06
CA ARG A 72 -15.68 -4.51 11.58
C ARG A 72 -15.90 -5.53 10.48
N PHE A 73 -16.17 -6.76 10.89
CA PHE A 73 -16.31 -7.89 9.99
C PHE A 73 -17.72 -8.44 10.10
N ARG A 74 -18.20 -9.06 9.03
CA ARG A 74 -19.47 -9.76 9.05
C ARG A 74 -19.22 -11.23 9.36
N GLY A 75 -19.78 -11.70 10.47
CA GLY A 75 -19.72 -13.10 10.88
C GLY A 75 -20.49 -14.02 9.93
N GLU A 76 -20.31 -15.32 10.12
CA GLU A 76 -20.99 -16.36 9.31
C GLU A 76 -22.51 -16.33 9.48
N GLU A 77 -22.99 -15.94 10.67
CA GLU A 77 -24.42 -15.79 11.00
C GLU A 77 -25.01 -14.46 10.50
N GLY A 78 -24.18 -13.59 9.89
CA GLY A 78 -24.58 -12.37 9.21
C GLY A 78 -24.57 -11.11 10.06
N GLU A 79 -24.29 -11.22 11.37
CA GLU A 79 -24.05 -10.11 12.29
C GLU A 79 -22.72 -9.41 12.06
N TRP A 80 -22.66 -8.15 12.46
CA TRP A 80 -21.42 -7.39 12.49
C TRP A 80 -20.70 -7.61 13.81
N THR A 81 -19.39 -7.85 13.75
CA THR A 81 -18.54 -7.93 14.95
C THR A 81 -18.49 -6.59 15.68
N ALA A 82 -18.01 -6.63 16.92
CA ALA A 82 -17.51 -5.44 17.60
C ALA A 82 -16.44 -4.73 16.73
N PRO A 83 -16.21 -3.42 16.91
CA PRO A 83 -15.20 -2.70 16.16
C PRO A 83 -13.78 -3.16 16.51
N TRP A 84 -12.90 -3.16 15.52
CA TRP A 84 -11.49 -3.49 15.61
C TRP A 84 -10.65 -2.31 15.16
N THR A 85 -9.50 -2.09 15.77
CA THR A 85 -8.62 -0.98 15.41
C THR A 85 -7.19 -1.42 15.14
N VAL A 86 -6.53 -0.70 14.24
CA VAL A 86 -5.13 -0.92 13.87
C VAL A 86 -4.46 0.38 13.47
N TRP A 87 -3.15 0.48 13.73
CA TRP A 87 -2.29 1.49 13.12
C TRP A 87 -1.59 0.91 11.89
N ALA A 88 -1.73 1.56 10.74
CA ALA A 88 -1.19 1.08 9.47
C ALA A 88 -0.72 2.23 8.57
N GLU A 89 0.18 1.94 7.66
CA GLU A 89 0.75 2.96 6.75
C GLU A 89 -0.24 3.43 5.68
N ASP A 90 -1.11 2.53 5.24
CA ASP A 90 -2.16 2.81 4.26
C ASP A 90 -3.29 1.78 4.41
N PHE A 91 -4.31 1.92 3.56
CA PHE A 91 -5.48 1.05 3.58
C PHE A 91 -5.12 -0.42 3.36
N ASN A 92 -4.16 -0.72 2.48
CA ASN A 92 -3.79 -2.10 2.18
C ASN A 92 -3.01 -2.73 3.34
N ASP A 93 -2.09 -1.98 3.97
CA ASP A 93 -1.41 -2.42 5.20
C ASP A 93 -2.43 -2.66 6.33
N ALA A 94 -3.46 -1.82 6.45
CA ALA A 94 -4.52 -2.00 7.46
C ALA A 94 -5.29 -3.31 7.25
N VAL A 95 -5.77 -3.55 6.03
CA VAL A 95 -6.49 -4.77 5.64
C VAL A 95 -5.65 -6.02 5.91
N GLU A 96 -4.39 -6.02 5.45
CA GLU A 96 -3.49 -7.15 5.66
C GLU A 96 -3.20 -7.40 7.15
N ARG A 97 -3.04 -6.35 7.96
CA ARG A 97 -2.88 -6.50 9.42
C ARG A 97 -4.12 -7.09 10.08
N PHE A 98 -5.32 -6.68 9.68
CA PHE A 98 -6.54 -7.28 10.23
C PHE A 98 -6.63 -8.78 9.95
N TYR A 99 -6.33 -9.22 8.72
CA TYR A 99 -6.37 -10.65 8.38
C TYR A 99 -5.23 -11.45 9.03
N THR A 100 -4.03 -10.86 9.15
CA THR A 100 -2.85 -11.59 9.66
C THR A 100 -2.74 -11.58 11.17
N LEU A 101 -2.94 -10.41 11.81
CA LEU A 101 -2.77 -10.24 13.25
C LEU A 101 -4.08 -10.44 14.00
N GLY A 102 -5.21 -10.06 13.41
CA GLY A 102 -6.55 -10.31 13.98
C GLY A 102 -7.04 -11.75 13.80
N SER A 103 -6.30 -12.59 13.05
CA SER A 103 -6.72 -13.96 12.69
C SER A 103 -8.11 -14.03 12.06
N ILE A 104 -8.50 -12.99 11.32
CA ILE A 104 -9.82 -12.89 10.69
C ILE A 104 -9.81 -13.66 9.36
N ASP A 105 -10.88 -14.41 9.09
CA ASP A 105 -11.03 -15.09 7.80
C ASP A 105 -11.20 -14.07 6.66
N ARG A 106 -10.41 -14.26 5.59
CA ARG A 106 -10.46 -13.45 4.37
C ARG A 106 -11.78 -13.57 3.61
N SER A 107 -12.59 -14.59 3.90
CA SER A 107 -13.92 -14.76 3.31
C SER A 107 -14.97 -13.80 3.89
N GLN A 108 -14.70 -13.22 5.07
CA GLN A 108 -15.65 -12.34 5.76
C GLN A 108 -15.75 -10.96 5.11
N GLU A 109 -16.96 -10.42 5.05
CA GLU A 109 -17.20 -9.06 4.56
C GLU A 109 -16.57 -8.05 5.54
N LEU A 110 -15.72 -7.16 5.02
CA LEU A 110 -15.00 -6.16 5.79
C LEU A 110 -15.57 -4.76 5.54
N GLN A 111 -15.93 -4.05 6.61
CA GLN A 111 -16.14 -2.62 6.57
C GLN A 111 -15.00 -1.92 7.33
N ILE A 112 -14.21 -1.12 6.63
CA ILE A 112 -13.04 -0.42 7.19
C ILE A 112 -13.09 1.08 6.86
N ARG A 113 -12.63 1.91 7.81
CA ARG A 113 -12.58 3.37 7.69
C ARG A 113 -11.27 3.91 8.24
N LEU A 114 -10.74 4.94 7.59
CA LEU A 114 -9.71 5.79 8.16
C LEU A 114 -10.36 6.70 9.20
N MET A 115 -9.79 6.74 10.40
CA MET A 115 -10.26 7.59 11.49
C MET A 115 -9.24 8.70 11.77
N PRO A 116 -9.67 9.86 12.30
CA PRO A 116 -8.72 10.85 12.79
C PRO A 116 -7.92 10.29 13.98
N GLU A 117 -6.68 10.73 14.16
CA GLU A 117 -5.76 10.13 15.15
C GLU A 117 -6.25 10.27 16.60
N ASP A 118 -7.02 11.30 16.92
CA ASP A 118 -7.59 11.54 18.26
C ASP A 118 -8.63 10.47 18.65
N ALA A 119 -9.32 9.87 17.67
CA ALA A 119 -10.23 8.75 17.89
C ALA A 119 -9.52 7.54 18.53
N SER A 120 -8.21 7.38 18.33
CA SER A 120 -7.44 6.32 18.98
C SER A 120 -7.51 6.35 20.51
N LYS A 121 -7.72 7.53 21.10
CA LYS A 121 -7.87 7.71 22.56
C LYS A 121 -9.19 7.13 23.07
N VAL A 122 -10.26 7.22 22.29
CA VAL A 122 -11.57 6.65 22.62
C VAL A 122 -11.49 5.12 22.69
N PHE A 123 -10.74 4.52 21.77
CA PHE A 123 -10.49 3.08 21.70
C PHE A 123 -9.27 2.62 22.54
N GLY A 124 -8.61 3.52 23.29
CA GLY A 124 -7.42 3.18 24.07
C GLY A 124 -6.23 2.60 23.27
N HIS A 125 -6.21 2.75 21.94
CA HIS A 125 -5.22 2.11 21.08
C HIS A 125 -4.06 3.08 20.77
N ALA A 126 -3.07 3.13 21.64
CA ALA A 126 -1.90 3.98 21.47
C ALA A 126 -0.98 3.52 20.32
N ARG A 127 -0.36 4.48 19.61
CA ARG A 127 0.57 4.23 18.50
C ARG A 127 1.81 3.40 18.88
N LYS A 128 2.15 3.32 20.17
CA LYS A 128 3.21 2.42 20.69
C LYS A 128 2.86 0.93 20.60
N HIS A 129 1.59 0.60 20.31
CA HIS A 129 1.07 -0.74 20.09
C HIS A 129 0.69 -0.93 18.61
N ALA A 130 1.34 -0.22 17.69
CA ALA A 130 0.99 -0.26 16.28
C ALA A 130 1.12 -1.65 15.65
N GLU A 131 1.92 -2.51 16.26
CA GLU A 131 2.07 -3.92 15.92
C GLU A 131 0.87 -4.79 16.32
N ALA A 132 -0.12 -4.25 17.04
CA ALA A 132 -1.30 -4.96 17.49
C ALA A 132 -2.56 -4.59 16.68
N VAL A 133 -3.48 -5.54 16.64
CA VAL A 133 -4.86 -5.37 16.21
C VAL A 133 -5.73 -5.60 17.44
N LEU A 134 -6.58 -4.63 17.77
CA LEU A 134 -7.35 -4.65 19.02
C LEU A 134 -8.85 -4.70 18.73
N GLU A 135 -9.54 -5.67 19.33
CA GLU A 135 -11.00 -5.78 19.35
C GLU A 135 -11.58 -4.95 20.51
N HIS A 136 -12.65 -4.20 20.27
CA HIS A 136 -13.29 -3.30 21.23
C HIS A 136 -14.72 -3.75 21.51
N ARG A 137 -14.89 -4.80 22.32
CA ARG A 137 -16.19 -5.43 22.60
C ARG A 137 -17.22 -4.51 23.24
N ASP A 138 -16.75 -3.52 24.00
CA ASP A 138 -17.60 -2.55 24.68
C ASP A 138 -17.88 -1.29 23.83
N ALA A 139 -17.28 -1.21 22.63
CA ALA A 139 -17.46 -0.07 21.73
C ALA A 139 -18.51 -0.37 20.65
N THR A 140 -19.25 0.66 20.27
CA THR A 140 -20.17 0.60 19.14
C THR A 140 -19.51 1.10 17.86
N TRP A 141 -20.03 0.62 16.72
CA TRP A 141 -19.64 1.19 15.43
C TRP A 141 -20.11 2.64 15.36
N PRO A 142 -19.25 3.61 15.01
CA PRO A 142 -19.67 5.01 14.89
C PRO A 142 -20.69 5.16 13.78
N ASP A 143 -21.83 5.75 14.11
CA ASP A 143 -22.83 6.19 13.13
C ASP A 143 -22.18 7.22 12.17
N GLN A 144 -22.63 7.20 10.92
CA GLN A 144 -22.08 8.05 9.84
C GLN A 144 -22.34 9.53 10.05
#